data_AF-A0A401W0Q4-F1
#
_entry.id   AF-A0A401W0Q4-F1
#
_cell.length_a   1.000
_cell.length_b   1.000
_cell.length_c   1.000
_cell.angle_alpha   90.00
_cell.angle_beta   90.00
_cell.angle_gamma   90.00
#
_symmetry.space_group_name_H-M   'P 1'
#
loop_
_entity.id
_entity.type
_entity.pdbx_description
1 polymer ?
#
loop_
_entity_poly.entity_id
_entity_poly.type
_entity_poly.pdbx_seq_one_letter_code
_entity_poly.pdbx_strand_id
1 'polypeptide(L)'
;MRPELGPGHTGRGPDRLAPLDNVPEGPRKVLVARLRTLREASGLTLAQVTRGLAEQGVVLSVSRLSKFLNGHEIPSRAQIAALHQVCDAASDTARAREAVRATQKLLYAVVDAERERKPLRAHECDVAEAREQQELLRAEAAAKLGTLREELEHERALRRKAEEALQRLAEQAGGHAREIGELTRERDSARRRVAELEDEIAQGEAVVRLRRSEVRHLDEMAAETAREIARHEGTDPPPTAPSAGPLSVTDLFALVEELRDADRDAAADVAVDTFCVESPDGIPALWRKFREHSRKLDAERLLAAAARLCSGVQLYHLCRTGAFRRTAFILNTEVVTGDHLIDFIGGKAPVGELARFGKACHERDDQEALGLLAAACEDRPEAAVRDYYRERDLRMNAWSPGRPRPWWQFWR
;
A
#
# COMPACT_ATOMS: atom_id res chain seq x y z
N MET A 1 -10.55 -12.91 -81.05
CA MET A 1 -11.75 -13.16 -80.24
C MET A 1 -11.43 -14.18 -79.16
N ARG A 2 -11.31 -13.75 -77.91
CA ARG A 2 -11.38 -14.57 -76.70
C ARG A 2 -12.13 -13.74 -75.65
N PRO A 3 -13.22 -14.25 -75.05
CA PRO A 3 -13.99 -13.50 -74.08
C PRO A 3 -13.36 -13.57 -72.69
N GLU A 4 -13.53 -12.47 -71.95
CA GLU A 4 -13.22 -12.30 -70.53
C GLU A 4 -14.05 -13.24 -69.64
N LEU A 5 -13.45 -13.75 -68.56
CA LEU A 5 -14.14 -14.22 -67.36
C LEU A 5 -13.25 -13.94 -66.13
N GLY A 6 -13.53 -12.81 -65.46
CA GLY A 6 -13.62 -12.61 -64.00
C GLY A 6 -12.42 -12.90 -63.07
N PRO A 7 -12.05 -11.96 -62.17
CA PRO A 7 -11.15 -12.24 -61.05
C PRO A 7 -11.92 -12.95 -59.94
N GLY A 8 -11.88 -14.29 -59.96
CA GLY A 8 -12.45 -15.15 -58.92
C GLY A 8 -11.51 -15.30 -57.72
N HIS A 9 -11.94 -14.76 -56.58
CA HIS A 9 -11.66 -15.23 -55.22
C HIS A 9 -10.21 -15.58 -54.85
N THR A 10 -9.46 -14.59 -54.35
CA THR A 10 -8.39 -14.84 -53.39
C THR A 10 -9.00 -15.23 -52.05
N GLY A 11 -8.67 -16.46 -51.62
CA GLY A 11 -9.22 -17.11 -50.44
C GLY A 11 -9.08 -16.30 -49.15
N ARG A 12 -10.09 -16.46 -48.29
CA ARG A 12 -10.05 -16.10 -46.87
C ARG A 12 -8.93 -16.89 -46.19
N GLY A 13 -7.78 -16.26 -45.95
CA GLY A 13 -6.73 -16.77 -45.09
C GLY A 13 -6.72 -16.06 -43.72
N PRO A 14 -6.22 -16.71 -42.65
CA PRO A 14 -6.18 -16.20 -41.27
C PRO A 14 -5.25 -14.99 -41.03
N ASP A 15 -4.56 -14.48 -42.06
CA ASP A 15 -3.57 -13.39 -41.96
C ASP A 15 -4.06 -12.01 -42.45
N ARG A 16 -5.33 -11.86 -42.88
CA ARG A 16 -5.86 -10.54 -43.27
C ARG A 16 -6.20 -9.69 -42.03
N LEU A 17 -5.31 -8.77 -41.69
CA LEU A 17 -5.59 -7.68 -40.74
C LEU A 17 -6.58 -6.68 -41.37
N ALA A 18 -7.51 -6.17 -40.57
CA ALA A 18 -8.47 -5.15 -41.01
C ALA A 18 -7.74 -3.81 -41.25
N PRO A 19 -8.25 -2.92 -42.13
CA PRO A 19 -7.72 -1.56 -42.29
C PRO A 19 -7.65 -0.83 -40.93
N LEU A 20 -6.57 -0.05 -40.71
CA LEU A 20 -6.39 0.74 -39.48
C LEU A 20 -7.50 1.78 -39.28
N ASP A 21 -8.22 2.15 -40.34
CA ASP A 21 -9.33 3.10 -40.31
C ASP A 21 -10.56 2.60 -39.53
N ASN A 22 -10.61 1.30 -39.24
CA ASN A 22 -11.65 0.72 -38.38
C ASN A 22 -11.34 0.85 -36.88
N VAL A 23 -10.15 1.35 -36.51
CA VAL A 23 -9.77 1.63 -35.12
C VAL A 23 -10.06 3.11 -34.83
N PRO A 24 -10.79 3.45 -33.75
CA PRO A 24 -11.05 4.83 -33.38
C PRO A 24 -9.76 5.65 -33.25
N GLU A 25 -9.78 6.90 -33.73
CA GLU A 25 -8.67 7.84 -33.59
C GLU A 25 -8.29 8.04 -32.11
N GLY A 26 -6.98 8.13 -31.84
CA GLY A 26 -6.44 8.30 -30.48
C GLY A 26 -5.28 7.33 -30.14
N PRO A 27 -4.91 7.23 -28.85
CA PRO A 27 -3.75 6.44 -28.40
C PRO A 27 -3.79 4.98 -28.84
N ARG A 28 -5.00 4.40 -28.95
CA ARG A 28 -5.21 3.00 -29.34
C ARG A 28 -4.77 2.73 -30.77
N LYS A 29 -5.06 3.66 -31.70
CA LYS A 29 -4.63 3.55 -33.10
C LYS A 29 -3.10 3.57 -33.22
N VAL A 30 -2.43 4.41 -32.42
CA VAL A 30 -0.96 4.51 -32.38
C VAL A 30 -0.32 3.23 -31.86
N LEU A 31 -0.84 2.66 -30.76
CA LEU A 31 -0.37 1.37 -30.23
C LEU A 31 -0.54 0.24 -31.26
N VAL A 32 -1.71 0.15 -31.89
CA VAL A 32 -2.00 -0.89 -32.89
C VAL A 32 -1.09 -0.76 -34.12
N ALA A 33 -0.88 0.46 -34.62
CA ALA A 33 0.06 0.71 -35.71
C ALA A 33 1.47 0.24 -35.34
N ARG A 34 1.94 0.56 -34.12
CA ARG A 34 3.25 0.12 -33.63
C ARG A 34 3.39 -1.41 -33.57
N LEU A 35 2.36 -2.11 -33.07
CA LEU A 35 2.35 -3.57 -32.99
C LEU A 35 2.32 -4.23 -34.39
N ARG A 36 1.61 -3.62 -35.35
CA ARG A 36 1.62 -4.08 -36.75
C ARG A 36 3.00 -3.91 -37.37
N THR A 37 3.61 -2.74 -37.23
CA THR A 37 4.97 -2.49 -37.73
C THR A 37 5.97 -3.47 -37.12
N LEU A 38 5.87 -3.76 -35.82
CA LEU A 38 6.72 -4.74 -35.14
C LEU A 38 6.57 -6.15 -35.75
N ARG A 39 5.33 -6.58 -36.00
CA ARG A 39 5.04 -7.89 -36.63
C ARG A 39 5.46 -7.93 -38.10
N GLU A 40 5.29 -6.85 -38.84
CA GLU A 40 5.65 -6.76 -40.26
C GLU A 40 7.18 -6.78 -40.43
N ALA A 41 7.91 -6.06 -39.57
CA ALA A 41 9.36 -6.01 -39.57
C ALA A 41 10.00 -7.38 -39.28
N SER A 42 9.35 -8.23 -38.48
CA SER A 42 9.85 -9.57 -38.17
C SER A 42 9.65 -10.58 -39.30
N GLY A 43 8.76 -10.31 -40.25
CA GLY A 43 8.42 -11.22 -41.35
C GLY A 43 7.71 -12.50 -40.90
N LEU A 44 7.37 -12.65 -39.62
CA LEU A 44 6.75 -13.84 -39.07
C LEU A 44 5.22 -13.88 -39.33
N THR A 45 4.69 -15.07 -39.62
CA THR A 45 3.24 -15.33 -39.64
C THR A 45 2.64 -15.25 -38.23
N LEU A 46 1.33 -15.03 -38.11
CA LEU A 46 0.67 -14.98 -36.79
C LEU A 46 0.87 -16.29 -36.01
N ALA A 47 0.85 -17.44 -36.69
CA ALA A 47 1.08 -18.76 -36.09
C ALA A 47 2.51 -18.91 -35.55
N GLN A 48 3.51 -18.39 -36.26
CA GLN A 48 4.91 -18.40 -35.82
C GLN A 48 5.13 -17.47 -34.62
N VAL A 49 4.53 -16.28 -34.62
CA VAL A 49 4.60 -15.36 -33.48
C VAL A 49 3.96 -16.00 -32.24
N THR A 50 2.77 -16.61 -32.36
CA THR A 50 2.15 -17.30 -31.21
C THR A 50 2.96 -18.48 -30.69
N ARG A 51 3.67 -19.20 -31.57
CA ARG A 51 4.56 -20.28 -31.16
C ARG A 51 5.76 -19.75 -30.38
N GLY A 52 6.43 -18.71 -30.88
CA GLY A 52 7.53 -18.06 -30.18
C GLY A 52 7.09 -17.47 -28.82
N LEU A 53 5.88 -16.91 -28.74
CA LEU A 53 5.34 -16.42 -27.47
C LEU A 53 5.10 -17.55 -26.46
N ALA A 54 4.64 -18.72 -26.92
CA ALA A 54 4.46 -19.89 -26.06
C ALA A 54 5.80 -20.41 -25.52
N GLU A 55 6.88 -20.36 -26.31
CA GLU A 55 8.25 -20.68 -25.87
C GLU A 55 8.76 -19.71 -24.80
N GLN A 56 8.25 -18.47 -24.77
CA GLN A 56 8.50 -17.47 -23.73
C GLN A 56 7.52 -17.54 -22.54
N GLY A 57 6.72 -18.62 -22.45
CA GLY A 57 5.74 -18.81 -21.36
C GLY A 57 4.45 -17.99 -21.49
N VAL A 58 4.22 -17.33 -22.63
CA VAL A 58 3.01 -16.54 -22.90
C VAL A 58 2.07 -17.32 -23.82
N VAL A 59 1.04 -17.94 -23.24
CA VAL A 59 0.06 -18.71 -24.01
C VAL A 59 -0.98 -17.77 -24.64
N LEU A 60 -0.91 -17.60 -25.95
CA LEU A 60 -1.82 -16.77 -26.74
C LEU A 60 -2.33 -17.53 -27.97
N SER A 61 -3.64 -17.46 -28.22
CA SER A 61 -4.22 -17.98 -29.45
C SER A 61 -3.98 -17.03 -30.62
N VAL A 62 -3.88 -17.57 -31.84
CA VAL A 62 -3.76 -16.79 -33.09
C VAL A 62 -4.89 -15.77 -33.21
N SER A 63 -6.10 -16.16 -32.83
CA SER A 63 -7.27 -15.28 -32.81
C SER A 63 -7.10 -14.10 -31.85
N ARG A 64 -6.50 -14.31 -30.68
CA ARG A 64 -6.29 -13.24 -29.69
C ARG A 64 -5.18 -12.28 -30.12
N LEU A 65 -4.09 -12.79 -30.69
CA LEU A 65 -3.06 -11.96 -31.32
C LEU A 65 -3.64 -11.11 -32.46
N SER A 66 -4.50 -11.70 -33.29
CA SER A 66 -5.21 -10.96 -34.34
C SER A 66 -6.10 -9.85 -33.77
N LYS A 67 -6.79 -10.08 -32.65
CA LYS A 67 -7.58 -9.03 -31.98
C LYS A 67 -6.72 -7.88 -31.45
N PHE A 68 -5.50 -8.14 -30.96
CA PHE A 68 -4.56 -7.07 -30.57
C PHE A 68 -4.14 -6.24 -31.78
N LEU A 69 -3.76 -6.90 -32.88
CA LEU A 69 -3.34 -6.22 -34.11
C LEU A 69 -4.50 -5.51 -34.83
N ASN A 70 -5.74 -5.82 -34.50
CA ASN A 70 -6.93 -5.11 -34.99
C ASN A 70 -7.48 -4.10 -33.97
N GLY A 71 -6.87 -3.93 -32.80
CA GLY A 71 -7.29 -2.95 -31.80
C GLY A 71 -8.58 -3.29 -31.06
N HIS A 72 -9.06 -4.53 -31.15
CA HIS A 72 -10.25 -5.00 -30.43
C HIS A 72 -9.94 -5.34 -28.97
N GLU A 73 -8.75 -5.86 -28.70
CA GLU A 73 -8.24 -6.14 -27.35
C GLU A 73 -6.91 -5.41 -27.15
N ILE A 74 -6.54 -5.14 -25.89
CA ILE A 74 -5.28 -4.50 -25.51
C ILE A 74 -4.36 -5.57 -24.91
N PRO A 75 -3.10 -5.70 -25.37
CA PRO A 75 -2.16 -6.65 -24.78
C PRO A 75 -1.69 -6.19 -23.39
N SER A 76 -1.34 -7.14 -22.53
CA SER A 76 -0.70 -6.85 -21.25
C SER A 76 0.76 -6.41 -21.44
N ARG A 77 1.35 -5.79 -20.41
CA ARG A 77 2.76 -5.36 -20.40
C ARG A 77 3.73 -6.52 -20.68
N ALA A 78 3.49 -7.68 -20.07
CA ALA A 78 4.26 -8.90 -20.29
C ALA A 78 4.15 -9.41 -21.73
N GLN A 79 2.94 -9.32 -22.32
CA GLN A 79 2.72 -9.70 -23.71
C GLN A 79 3.44 -8.75 -24.67
N ILE A 80 3.50 -7.44 -24.39
CA ILE A 80 4.28 -6.48 -25.18
C ILE A 80 5.78 -6.83 -25.11
N ALA A 81 6.32 -7.10 -23.91
CA ALA A 81 7.72 -7.46 -23.76
C ALA A 81 8.07 -8.75 -24.53
N ALA A 82 7.23 -9.78 -24.41
CA ALA A 82 7.40 -11.04 -25.12
C ALA A 82 7.25 -10.87 -26.66
N LEU A 83 6.34 -10.02 -27.12
CA LEU A 83 6.18 -9.71 -28.54
C LEU A 83 7.44 -9.07 -29.12
N HIS A 84 8.06 -8.13 -28.40
CA HIS A 84 9.35 -7.55 -28.80
C HIS A 84 10.45 -8.59 -28.81
N GLN A 85 10.55 -9.46 -27.81
CA GLN A 85 11.55 -10.53 -27.81
C GLN A 85 11.41 -11.51 -28.99
N VAL A 86 10.17 -11.78 -29.43
CA VAL A 86 9.89 -12.69 -30.55
C VAL A 86 10.02 -12.01 -31.91
N CYS A 87 9.72 -10.71 -32.00
CA CYS A 87 9.64 -9.99 -33.27
C CYS A 87 10.87 -9.12 -33.58
N ASP A 88 11.55 -8.56 -32.57
CA ASP A 88 12.79 -7.82 -32.77
C ASP A 88 13.98 -8.78 -32.69
N ALA A 89 14.61 -9.06 -33.83
CA ALA A 89 15.85 -9.84 -33.93
C ALA A 89 17.11 -9.07 -33.49
N ALA A 90 16.95 -7.87 -32.91
CA ALA A 90 18.05 -6.97 -32.61
C ALA A 90 18.93 -7.49 -31.46
N SER A 91 20.21 -7.76 -31.74
CA SER A 91 21.18 -8.29 -30.78
C SER A 91 21.62 -7.28 -29.70
N ASP A 92 21.27 -6.00 -29.85
CA ASP A 92 21.60 -4.96 -28.88
C ASP A 92 20.53 -4.87 -27.78
N THR A 93 20.89 -5.40 -26.61
CA THR A 93 20.04 -5.45 -25.41
C THR A 93 19.59 -4.08 -24.90
N ALA A 94 20.33 -2.99 -25.16
CA ALA A 94 19.95 -1.66 -24.70
C ALA A 94 18.85 -1.06 -25.58
N ARG A 95 19.05 -1.10 -26.91
CA ARG A 95 18.07 -0.61 -27.90
C ARG A 95 16.76 -1.41 -27.85
N ALA A 96 16.84 -2.72 -27.63
CA ALA A 96 15.66 -3.57 -27.45
C ALA A 96 14.83 -3.16 -26.22
N ARG A 97 15.47 -2.86 -25.08
CA ARG A 97 14.78 -2.40 -23.86
C ARG A 97 14.09 -1.05 -24.08
N GLU A 98 14.71 -0.14 -24.81
CA GLU A 98 14.13 1.17 -25.12
C GLU A 98 12.90 1.04 -26.03
N ALA A 99 12.95 0.17 -27.05
CA ALA A 99 11.82 -0.10 -27.93
C ALA A 99 10.62 -0.72 -27.20
N VAL A 100 10.88 -1.61 -26.24
CA VAL A 100 9.87 -2.17 -25.32
C VAL A 100 9.24 -1.05 -24.48
N ARG A 101 10.06 -0.21 -23.83
CA ARG A 101 9.58 0.91 -23.00
C ARG A 101 8.75 1.91 -23.79
N ALA A 102 9.18 2.26 -25.00
CA ALA A 102 8.43 3.15 -25.89
C ALA A 102 7.04 2.58 -26.22
N THR A 103 6.95 1.27 -26.45
CA THR A 103 5.67 0.59 -26.73
C THR A 103 4.81 0.46 -25.48
N GLN A 104 5.41 0.26 -24.30
CA GLN A 104 4.71 0.25 -23.01
C GLN A 104 4.16 1.64 -22.63
N LYS A 105 4.84 2.73 -22.95
CA LYS A 105 4.29 4.09 -22.80
C LYS A 105 3.03 4.31 -23.63
N LEU A 106 2.99 3.77 -24.85
CA LEU A 106 1.78 3.80 -25.67
C LEU A 106 0.65 2.98 -25.04
N LEU A 107 0.95 1.85 -24.40
CA LEU A 107 -0.02 1.08 -23.63
C LEU A 107 -0.60 1.90 -22.47
N TYR A 108 0.23 2.58 -21.68
CA TYR A 108 -0.25 3.41 -20.56
C TYR A 108 -1.17 4.54 -21.03
N ALA A 109 -0.83 5.21 -22.13
CA ALA A 109 -1.69 6.24 -22.72
C ALA A 109 -3.06 5.70 -23.21
N VAL A 110 -3.10 4.46 -23.71
CA VAL A 110 -4.36 3.79 -24.09
C VAL A 110 -5.21 3.46 -22.88
N VAL A 111 -4.58 2.96 -21.82
CA VAL A 111 -5.27 2.57 -20.60
C VAL A 111 -5.81 3.79 -19.86
N ASP A 112 -5.06 4.89 -19.83
CA ASP A 112 -5.49 6.14 -19.21
C ASP A 112 -6.70 6.77 -19.93
N ALA A 113 -6.70 6.74 -21.28
CA ALA A 113 -7.86 7.12 -22.09
C ALA A 113 -9.09 6.22 -21.87
N GLU A 114 -8.91 5.02 -21.29
CA GLU A 114 -9.97 4.06 -20.96
C GLU A 114 -10.21 3.91 -19.46
N ARG A 115 -9.65 4.81 -18.63
CA ARG A 115 -9.63 4.73 -17.16
C ARG A 115 -11.02 4.57 -16.57
N GLU A 116 -12.00 5.33 -17.07
CA GLU A 116 -13.41 5.25 -16.61
C GLU A 116 -14.08 3.92 -16.94
N ARG A 117 -13.68 3.27 -18.04
CA ARG A 117 -14.27 2.01 -18.51
C ARG A 117 -13.58 0.78 -17.91
N LYS A 118 -12.30 0.90 -17.55
CA LYS A 118 -11.46 -0.19 -17.06
C LYS A 118 -10.58 0.26 -15.88
N PRO A 119 -11.17 0.62 -14.73
CA PRO A 119 -10.43 1.21 -13.60
C PRO A 119 -9.37 0.27 -13.01
N LEU A 120 -9.62 -1.03 -12.94
CA LEU A 120 -8.65 -2.01 -12.42
C LEU A 120 -7.42 -2.17 -13.32
N ARG A 121 -7.61 -2.10 -14.64
CA ARG A 121 -6.49 -2.11 -15.60
C ARG A 121 -5.71 -0.81 -15.57
N ALA A 122 -6.38 0.31 -15.34
CA ALA A 122 -5.70 1.59 -15.10
C ALA A 122 -4.84 1.53 -13.85
N HIS A 123 -5.37 1.00 -12.74
CA HIS A 123 -4.61 0.87 -11.51
C HIS A 123 -3.39 -0.07 -11.66
N GLU A 124 -3.53 -1.21 -12.34
CA GLU A 124 -2.40 -2.11 -12.65
C GLU A 124 -1.28 -1.39 -13.42
N CYS A 125 -1.65 -0.54 -14.39
CA CYS A 125 -0.70 0.25 -15.16
C CYS A 125 -0.06 1.35 -14.32
N ASP A 126 -0.82 2.05 -13.47
CA ASP A 126 -0.31 3.09 -12.57
C ASP A 126 0.75 2.52 -11.61
N VAL A 127 0.48 1.36 -11.00
CA VAL A 127 1.42 0.68 -10.09
C VAL A 127 2.67 0.23 -10.85
N ALA A 128 2.51 -0.29 -12.07
CA ALA A 128 3.62 -0.70 -12.91
C ALA A 128 4.51 0.49 -13.33
N GLU A 129 3.92 1.62 -13.71
CA GLU A 129 4.63 2.85 -14.08
C GLU A 129 5.38 3.43 -12.87
N ALA A 130 4.70 3.53 -11.72
CA ALA A 130 5.32 3.99 -10.48
C ALA A 130 6.53 3.13 -10.09
N ARG A 131 6.43 1.80 -10.26
CA ARG A 131 7.56 0.89 -10.02
C ARG A 131 8.74 1.12 -10.97
N GLU A 132 8.48 1.32 -12.26
CA GLU A 132 9.54 1.63 -13.22
C GLU A 132 10.27 2.93 -12.86
N GLN A 133 9.51 3.95 -12.46
CA GLN A 133 10.07 5.24 -12.07
C GLN A 133 10.90 5.14 -10.79
N GLN A 134 10.46 4.32 -9.82
CA GLN A 134 11.21 4.06 -8.60
C GLN A 134 12.54 3.32 -8.84
N GLU A 135 12.56 2.34 -9.73
CA GLU A 135 13.80 1.65 -10.11
C GLU A 135 14.79 2.58 -10.82
N LEU A 136 14.31 3.50 -11.66
CA LEU A 136 15.15 4.54 -12.28
C LEU A 136 15.78 5.45 -11.22
N LEU A 137 14.96 6.01 -10.33
CA LEU A 137 15.44 6.89 -9.24
C LEU A 137 16.42 6.18 -8.31
N ARG A 138 16.20 4.88 -8.03
CA ARG A 138 17.11 4.06 -7.25
C ARG A 138 18.45 3.85 -7.96
N ALA A 139 18.44 3.58 -9.26
CA ALA A 139 19.66 3.43 -10.04
C ALA A 139 20.46 4.73 -10.10
N GLU A 140 19.79 5.86 -10.31
CA GLU A 140 20.40 7.20 -10.28
C GLU A 140 21.01 7.51 -8.91
N ALA A 141 20.29 7.24 -7.82
CA ALA A 141 20.79 7.44 -6.46
C ALA A 141 22.00 6.54 -6.16
N ALA A 142 21.98 5.29 -6.62
CA ALA A 142 23.10 4.36 -6.46
C ALA A 142 24.34 4.82 -7.24
N ALA A 143 24.17 5.32 -8.46
CA ALA A 143 25.25 5.88 -9.26
C ALA A 143 25.88 7.11 -8.57
N LYS A 144 25.05 8.03 -8.06
CA LYS A 144 25.50 9.21 -7.32
C LYS A 144 26.24 8.84 -6.02
N LEU A 145 25.79 7.81 -5.30
CA LEU A 145 26.52 7.31 -4.14
C LEU A 145 27.89 6.72 -4.52
N GLY A 146 27.99 6.09 -5.69
CA GLY A 146 29.26 5.62 -6.24
C GLY A 146 30.26 6.77 -6.39
N THR A 147 29.85 7.86 -7.06
CA THR A 147 30.72 9.02 -7.29
C THR A 147 31.13 9.70 -5.99
N LEU A 148 30.21 9.87 -5.04
CA LEU A 148 30.52 10.48 -3.73
C LEU A 148 31.52 9.64 -2.92
N ARG A 149 31.45 8.31 -3.01
CA ARG A 149 32.41 7.42 -2.34
C ARG A 149 33.80 7.50 -2.97
N GLU A 150 33.87 7.63 -4.29
CA GLU A 150 35.14 7.85 -4.99
C GLU A 150 35.77 9.20 -4.59
N GLU A 151 34.96 10.26 -4.51
CA GLU A 151 35.39 11.58 -4.02
C GLU A 151 35.88 11.52 -2.56
N LEU A 152 35.17 10.78 -1.69
CA LEU A 152 35.55 10.62 -0.28
C LEU A 152 36.92 9.94 -0.14
N GLU A 153 37.18 8.89 -0.90
CA GLU A 153 38.47 8.20 -0.87
C GLU A 153 39.60 9.06 -1.43
N HIS A 154 39.32 9.88 -2.44
CA HIS A 154 40.27 10.86 -2.96
C HIS A 154 40.66 11.89 -1.88
N GLU A 155 39.68 12.49 -1.20
CA GLU A 155 39.90 13.49 -0.15
C GLU A 155 40.63 12.90 1.07
N ARG A 156 40.28 11.67 1.47
CA ARG A 156 41.00 10.95 2.53
C ARG A 156 42.47 10.73 2.16
N ALA A 157 42.77 10.45 0.88
CA ALA A 157 44.14 10.31 0.42
C ALA A 157 44.91 11.65 0.43
N LEU A 158 44.29 12.76 0.04
CA LEU A 158 44.88 14.09 0.13
C LEU A 158 45.19 14.48 1.59
N ARG A 159 44.24 14.23 2.50
CA ARG A 159 44.45 14.47 3.94
C ARG A 159 45.65 13.68 4.48
N ARG A 160 45.74 12.38 4.17
CA ARG A 160 46.87 11.53 4.60
C ARG A 160 48.21 12.06 4.07
N LYS A 161 48.28 12.47 2.80
CA LYS A 161 49.48 13.06 2.20
C LYS A 161 49.90 14.36 2.92
N ALA A 162 48.95 15.23 3.23
CA ALA A 162 49.23 16.47 3.98
C ALA A 162 49.70 16.17 5.42
N GLU A 163 49.08 15.20 6.10
CA GLU A 163 49.48 14.76 7.45
C GLU A 163 50.90 14.16 7.45
N GLU A 164 51.24 13.33 6.47
CA GLU A 164 52.59 12.77 6.31
C GLU A 164 53.64 13.86 6.00
N ALA A 165 53.31 14.84 5.15
CA ALA A 165 54.20 15.95 4.83
C ALA A 165 54.47 16.83 6.06
N LEU A 166 53.42 17.13 6.85
CA LEU A 166 53.55 17.84 8.12
C LEU A 166 54.44 17.08 9.10
N GLN A 167 54.29 15.76 9.21
CA GLN A 167 55.12 14.93 10.09
C GLN A 167 56.60 14.99 9.69
N ARG A 168 56.91 14.88 8.39
CA ARG A 168 58.29 14.98 7.88
C ARG A 168 58.91 16.36 8.16
N LEU A 169 58.14 17.44 7.98
CA LEU A 169 58.61 18.80 8.27
C LEU A 169 58.81 19.03 9.77
N ALA A 170 58.01 18.39 10.63
CA ALA A 170 58.17 18.47 12.08
C ALA A 170 59.44 17.73 12.57
N GLU A 171 59.84 16.65 11.89
CA GLU A 171 61.07 15.89 12.17
C GLU A 171 62.34 16.60 11.66
N GLN A 172 62.21 17.46 10.65
CA GLN A 172 63.31 18.29 10.13
C GLN A 172 63.48 19.54 11.00
N ALA A 173 64.54 19.59 11.81
CA ALA A 173 64.84 20.73 12.67
C ALA A 173 65.20 21.98 11.83
N GLY A 174 64.21 22.82 11.46
CA GLY A 174 64.45 24.02 10.66
C GLY A 174 63.20 24.87 10.36
N GLY A 175 63.40 26.14 10.00
CA GLY A 175 62.38 27.20 9.86
C GLY A 175 61.38 27.05 8.70
N HIS A 176 60.50 26.05 8.79
CA HIS A 176 59.45 25.75 7.81
C HIS A 176 58.06 26.29 8.21
N ALA A 177 58.00 27.33 9.05
CA ALA A 177 56.74 27.83 9.63
C ALA A 177 55.67 28.20 8.57
N ARG A 178 56.10 28.69 7.40
CA ARG A 178 55.20 29.03 6.29
C ARG A 178 54.61 27.78 5.61
N GLU A 179 55.45 26.80 5.27
CA GLU A 179 55.03 25.53 4.67
C GLU A 179 54.15 24.72 5.62
N ILE A 180 54.49 24.69 6.91
CA ILE A 180 53.65 24.07 7.96
C ILE A 180 52.27 24.75 8.02
N GLY A 181 52.24 26.08 7.94
CA GLY A 181 50.98 26.84 7.93
C GLY A 181 50.11 26.55 6.71
N GLU A 182 50.70 26.41 5.53
CA GLU A 182 50.00 26.08 4.28
C GLU A 182 49.44 24.65 4.32
N LEU A 183 50.25 23.65 4.66
CA LEU A 183 49.83 22.25 4.77
C LEU A 183 48.80 22.02 5.89
N THR A 184 48.87 22.79 6.99
CA THR A 184 47.85 22.73 8.06
C THR A 184 46.49 23.18 7.54
N ARG A 185 46.45 24.26 6.75
CA ARG A 185 45.20 24.74 6.12
C ARG A 185 44.66 23.73 5.11
N GLU A 186 45.54 23.12 4.31
CA GLU A 186 45.15 22.06 3.37
C GLU A 186 44.54 20.85 4.09
N ARG A 187 45.18 20.36 5.16
CA ARG A 187 44.65 19.28 6.00
C ARG A 187 43.29 19.64 6.59
N ASP A 188 43.15 20.82 7.16
CA ASP A 188 41.90 21.24 7.82
C ASP A 188 40.78 21.47 6.78
N SER A 189 41.12 21.91 5.58
CA SER A 189 40.20 21.95 4.44
C SER A 189 39.75 20.55 4.02
N ALA A 190 40.68 19.62 3.82
CA ALA A 190 40.38 18.24 3.46
C ALA A 190 39.55 17.53 4.55
N ARG A 191 39.83 17.79 5.83
CA ARG A 191 39.03 17.26 6.96
C ARG A 191 37.58 17.74 6.91
N ARG A 192 37.35 19.03 6.61
CA ARG A 192 35.99 19.55 6.46
C ARG A 192 35.28 18.91 5.27
N ARG A 193 35.95 18.80 4.12
CA ARG A 193 35.37 18.18 2.92
C ARG A 193 35.04 16.70 3.13
N VAL A 194 35.88 15.95 3.84
CA VAL A 194 35.59 14.56 4.23
C VAL A 194 34.31 14.47 5.07
N ALA A 195 34.15 15.35 6.07
CA ALA A 195 32.95 15.35 6.91
C ALA A 195 31.67 15.70 6.12
N GLU A 196 31.76 16.65 5.18
CA GLU A 196 30.65 16.97 4.26
C GLU A 196 30.27 15.78 3.38
N LEU A 197 31.26 15.12 2.77
CA LEU A 197 31.03 13.95 1.92
C LEU A 197 30.45 12.76 2.70
N GLU A 198 30.88 12.54 3.94
CA GLU A 198 30.33 11.51 4.82
C GLU A 198 28.85 11.77 5.14
N ASP A 199 28.46 13.03 5.38
CA ASP A 199 27.06 13.41 5.59
C ASP A 199 26.23 13.26 4.29
N GLU A 200 26.73 13.72 3.14
CA GLU A 200 26.08 13.55 1.84
C GLU A 200 25.87 12.05 1.49
N ILE A 201 26.85 11.19 1.79
CA ILE A 201 26.73 9.73 1.62
C ILE A 201 25.66 9.18 2.57
N ALA A 202 25.67 9.57 3.85
CA ALA A 202 24.69 9.08 4.83
C ALA A 202 23.25 9.45 4.41
N GLN A 203 23.04 10.67 3.93
CA GLN A 203 21.76 11.13 3.39
C GLN A 203 21.36 10.35 2.12
N GLY A 204 22.30 10.17 1.18
CA GLY A 204 22.06 9.39 -0.05
C GLY A 204 21.70 7.93 0.24
N GLU A 205 22.36 7.30 1.22
CA GLU A 205 22.04 5.95 1.65
C GLU A 205 20.66 5.85 2.30
N ALA A 206 20.25 6.87 3.06
CA ALA A 206 18.89 6.95 3.59
C ALA A 206 17.84 7.02 2.48
N VAL A 207 18.08 7.82 1.44
CA VAL A 207 17.22 7.88 0.24
C VAL A 207 17.11 6.50 -0.41
N VAL A 208 18.23 5.79 -0.62
CA VAL A 208 18.20 4.43 -1.20
C VAL A 208 17.40 3.46 -0.32
N ARG A 209 17.52 3.54 1.01
CA ARG A 209 16.71 2.71 1.93
C ARG A 209 15.21 3.00 1.80
N LEU A 210 14.83 4.28 1.76
CA LEU A 210 13.42 4.68 1.58
C LEU A 210 12.86 4.17 0.26
N ARG A 211 13.59 4.37 -0.84
CA ARG A 211 13.21 3.91 -2.18
C ARG A 211 13.05 2.38 -2.25
N ARG A 212 13.91 1.61 -1.57
CA ARG A 212 13.73 0.15 -1.43
C ARG A 212 12.43 -0.21 -0.71
N SER A 213 12.05 0.56 0.30
CA SER A 213 10.78 0.34 1.00
C SER A 213 9.58 0.65 0.11
N GLU A 214 9.65 1.73 -0.67
CA GLU A 214 8.60 2.10 -1.64
C GLU A 214 8.43 1.05 -2.74
N VAL A 215 9.52 0.47 -3.26
CA VAL A 215 9.44 -0.64 -4.24
C VAL A 215 8.73 -1.85 -3.64
N ARG A 216 9.01 -2.23 -2.39
CA ARG A 216 8.30 -3.32 -1.72
C ARG A 216 6.80 -3.02 -1.58
N HIS A 217 6.45 -1.80 -1.21
CA HIS A 217 5.05 -1.38 -1.13
C HIS A 217 4.34 -1.42 -2.50
N LEU A 218 5.03 -1.02 -3.57
CA LEU A 218 4.52 -1.16 -4.94
C LEU A 218 4.33 -2.62 -5.35
N ASP A 219 5.20 -3.53 -4.90
CA ASP A 219 5.03 -4.97 -5.12
C ASP A 219 3.78 -5.52 -4.39
N GLU A 220 3.53 -5.07 -3.16
CA GLU A 220 2.33 -5.42 -2.41
C GLU A 220 1.06 -4.92 -3.09
N MET A 221 1.03 -3.65 -3.52
CA MET A 221 -0.09 -3.06 -4.28
C MET A 221 -0.30 -3.78 -5.61
N ALA A 222 0.77 -4.17 -6.31
CA ALA A 222 0.67 -4.92 -7.56
C ALA A 222 0.05 -6.31 -7.32
N ALA A 223 0.45 -7.00 -6.25
CA ALA A 223 -0.09 -8.31 -5.89
C ALA A 223 -1.55 -8.22 -5.42
N GLU A 224 -1.95 -7.15 -4.72
CA GLU A 224 -3.34 -6.89 -4.37
C GLU A 224 -4.20 -6.58 -5.60
N THR A 225 -3.70 -5.74 -6.51
CA THR A 225 -4.37 -5.40 -7.78
C THR A 225 -4.55 -6.64 -8.64
N ALA A 226 -3.53 -7.50 -8.76
CA ALA A 226 -3.62 -8.76 -9.50
C ALA A 226 -4.69 -9.70 -8.91
N ARG A 227 -4.79 -9.78 -7.57
CA ARG A 227 -5.84 -10.54 -6.89
C ARG A 227 -7.23 -9.97 -7.15
N GLU A 228 -7.39 -8.65 -7.18
CA GLU A 228 -8.69 -8.02 -7.50
C GLU A 228 -9.08 -8.24 -8.98
N ILE A 229 -8.12 -8.16 -9.90
CA ILE A 229 -8.36 -8.48 -11.32
C ILE A 229 -8.78 -9.95 -11.49
N ALA A 230 -8.08 -10.90 -10.85
CA ALA A 230 -8.40 -12.33 -10.93
C ALA A 230 -9.80 -12.65 -10.40
N ARG A 231 -10.24 -11.96 -9.33
CA ARG A 231 -11.60 -12.04 -8.78
C ARG A 231 -12.65 -11.53 -9.76
N HIS A 232 -12.41 -10.36 -10.36
CA HIS A 232 -13.36 -9.76 -11.31
C HIS A 232 -13.41 -10.47 -12.67
N GLU A 233 -12.30 -11.06 -13.13
CA GLU A 233 -12.25 -11.89 -14.34
C GLU A 233 -12.78 -13.32 -14.09
N GLY A 234 -13.25 -13.63 -12.88
CA GLY A 234 -13.89 -14.89 -12.51
C GLY A 234 -12.95 -16.10 -12.52
N THR A 235 -11.64 -15.86 -12.44
CA THR A 235 -10.60 -16.89 -12.49
C THR A 235 -10.20 -17.35 -11.08
N ASP A 236 -10.34 -16.45 -10.09
CA ASP A 236 -10.37 -16.81 -8.68
C ASP A 236 -11.81 -16.68 -8.15
N PRO A 237 -12.27 -17.59 -7.26
CA PRO A 237 -13.44 -17.27 -6.46
C PRO A 237 -13.22 -15.91 -5.77
N PRO A 238 -14.29 -15.16 -5.41
CA PRO A 238 -14.16 -14.03 -4.50
C PRO A 238 -13.30 -14.48 -3.30
N PRO A 239 -12.63 -13.57 -2.57
CA PRO A 239 -11.99 -14.04 -1.35
C PRO A 239 -13.15 -14.61 -0.55
N THR A 240 -13.20 -15.93 -0.46
CA THR A 240 -13.60 -16.56 0.76
C THR A 240 -12.61 -15.90 1.70
N ALA A 241 -13.07 -14.87 2.41
CA ALA A 241 -12.50 -14.48 3.70
C ALA A 241 -12.04 -15.80 4.28
N PRO A 242 -10.72 -15.97 4.55
CA PRO A 242 -10.15 -17.28 4.80
C PRO A 242 -11.18 -18.01 5.61
N SER A 243 -11.71 -19.12 5.10
CA SER A 243 -12.54 -19.96 5.95
C SER A 243 -11.60 -20.65 6.96
N ALA A 244 -10.70 -19.89 7.60
CA ALA A 244 -10.67 -19.88 9.04
C ALA A 244 -12.14 -19.71 9.45
N GLY A 245 -12.78 -20.84 9.75
CA GLY A 245 -13.82 -20.78 10.77
C GLY A 245 -13.29 -19.90 11.90
N PRO A 246 -14.16 -19.09 12.52
CA PRO A 246 -13.77 -18.01 13.42
C PRO A 246 -12.52 -18.40 14.21
N LEU A 247 -11.39 -17.72 13.93
CA LEU A 247 -10.11 -18.04 14.58
C LEU A 247 -10.40 -18.14 16.06
N SER A 248 -10.10 -19.29 16.67
CA SER A 248 -10.42 -19.46 18.07
C SER A 248 -9.67 -18.36 18.84
N VAL A 249 -10.23 -17.94 19.97
CA VAL A 249 -9.59 -16.96 20.87
C VAL A 249 -8.14 -17.36 21.19
N THR A 250 -7.85 -18.66 21.17
CA THR A 250 -6.52 -19.20 21.40
C THR A 250 -5.58 -19.00 20.24
N ASP A 251 -6.03 -19.24 19.01
CA ASP A 251 -5.22 -19.12 17.80
C ASP A 251 -4.90 -17.65 17.51
N LEU A 252 -5.88 -16.77 17.70
CA LEU A 252 -5.66 -15.33 17.53
C LEU A 252 -4.69 -14.77 18.57
N PHE A 253 -4.77 -15.20 19.83
CA PHE A 253 -3.80 -14.79 20.85
C PHE A 253 -2.38 -15.18 20.45
N ALA A 254 -2.16 -16.43 20.03
CA ALA A 254 -0.84 -16.91 19.61
C ALA A 254 -0.32 -16.16 18.38
N LEU A 255 -1.20 -15.88 17.41
CA LEU A 255 -0.86 -15.11 16.22
C LEU A 255 -0.45 -13.66 16.55
N VAL A 256 -1.21 -12.98 17.41
CA VAL A 256 -0.88 -11.61 17.84
C VAL A 256 0.45 -11.61 18.60
N GLU A 257 0.66 -12.61 19.48
CA GLU A 257 1.91 -12.78 20.19
C GLU A 257 3.10 -12.93 19.23
N GLU A 258 3.03 -13.86 18.28
CA GLU A 258 4.08 -14.08 17.28
C GLU A 258 4.36 -12.82 16.45
N LEU A 259 3.31 -12.12 16.00
CA LEU A 259 3.45 -10.92 15.17
C LEU A 259 4.06 -9.75 15.96
N ARG A 260 3.71 -9.58 17.23
CA ARG A 260 4.29 -8.54 18.10
C ARG A 260 5.75 -8.84 18.41
N ASP A 261 6.07 -10.09 18.72
CA ASP A 261 7.43 -10.49 19.06
C ASP A 261 8.37 -10.42 17.84
N ALA A 262 7.80 -10.47 16.63
CA ALA A 262 8.52 -10.28 15.36
C ALA A 262 8.52 -8.82 14.84
N ASP A 263 8.15 -7.84 15.67
CA ASP A 263 8.05 -6.40 15.31
C ASP A 263 7.11 -6.10 14.12
N ARG A 264 6.12 -6.97 13.86
CA ARG A 264 5.12 -6.82 12.79
C ARG A 264 3.83 -6.19 13.30
N ASP A 265 3.95 -5.04 13.95
CA ASP A 265 2.86 -4.39 14.67
C ASP A 265 1.61 -4.14 13.84
N ALA A 266 1.77 -3.64 12.60
CA ALA A 266 0.64 -3.34 11.72
C ALA A 266 -0.16 -4.60 11.35
N ALA A 267 0.51 -5.74 11.17
CA ALA A 267 -0.16 -7.00 10.86
C ALA A 267 -0.93 -7.54 12.08
N ALA A 268 -0.37 -7.36 13.29
CA ALA A 268 -1.06 -7.71 14.54
C ALA A 268 -2.32 -6.84 14.74
N ASP A 269 -2.23 -5.54 14.46
CA ASP A 269 -3.38 -4.62 14.54
C ASP A 269 -4.49 -5.03 13.55
N VAL A 270 -4.13 -5.38 12.30
CA VAL A 270 -5.09 -5.88 11.31
C VAL A 270 -5.78 -7.17 11.76
N ALA A 271 -5.05 -8.10 12.38
CA ALA A 271 -5.62 -9.34 12.91
C ALA A 271 -6.63 -9.08 14.04
N VAL A 272 -6.32 -8.15 14.94
CA VAL A 272 -7.21 -7.72 16.03
C VAL A 272 -8.44 -6.99 15.50
N ASP A 273 -8.27 -6.06 14.56
CA ASP A 273 -9.36 -5.32 13.93
C ASP A 273 -10.33 -6.27 13.20
N THR A 274 -9.79 -7.23 12.43
CA THR A 274 -10.57 -8.25 11.71
C THR A 274 -11.40 -9.09 12.69
N PHE A 275 -10.81 -9.55 13.79
CA PHE A 275 -11.52 -10.33 14.80
C PHE A 275 -12.65 -9.55 15.48
N CYS A 276 -12.47 -8.25 15.73
CA CYS A 276 -13.52 -7.41 16.33
C CYS A 276 -14.76 -7.31 15.43
N VAL A 277 -14.58 -7.38 14.11
CA VAL A 277 -15.67 -7.34 13.13
C VAL A 277 -16.31 -8.73 12.98
N GLU A 278 -15.50 -9.78 12.87
CA GLU A 278 -15.99 -11.12 12.53
C GLU A 278 -16.51 -11.90 13.73
N SER A 279 -16.00 -11.67 14.94
CA SER A 279 -16.29 -12.47 16.13
C SER A 279 -16.35 -11.62 17.42
N PRO A 280 -17.25 -10.63 17.50
CA PRO A 280 -17.33 -9.72 18.63
C PRO A 280 -17.59 -10.44 19.97
N ASP A 281 -18.36 -11.53 19.97
CA ASP A 281 -18.66 -12.31 21.18
C ASP A 281 -17.42 -12.95 21.83
N GLY A 282 -16.32 -13.09 21.07
CA GLY A 282 -15.04 -13.62 21.56
C GLY A 282 -14.14 -12.57 22.23
N ILE A 283 -14.44 -11.28 22.10
CA ILE A 283 -13.64 -10.17 22.64
C ILE A 283 -13.43 -10.29 24.18
N PRO A 284 -14.44 -10.60 25.01
CA PRO A 284 -14.25 -10.75 26.46
C PRO A 284 -13.24 -11.84 26.84
N ALA A 285 -13.27 -12.97 26.12
CA ALA A 285 -12.36 -14.08 26.37
C ALA A 285 -10.93 -13.73 25.93
N LEU A 286 -10.76 -13.07 24.78
CA LEU A 286 -9.46 -12.65 24.28
C LEU A 286 -8.82 -11.58 25.18
N TRP A 287 -9.61 -10.60 25.63
CA TRP A 287 -9.15 -9.57 26.56
C TRP A 287 -8.62 -10.17 27.87
N ARG A 288 -9.35 -11.13 28.42
CA ARG A 288 -8.92 -11.85 29.64
C ARG A 288 -7.62 -12.61 29.38
N LYS A 289 -7.50 -13.27 28.24
CA LYS A 289 -6.29 -14.01 27.86
C LYS A 289 -5.06 -13.11 27.76
N PHE A 290 -5.17 -11.93 27.14
CA PHE A 290 -4.08 -10.93 27.14
C PHE A 290 -3.69 -10.47 28.54
N ARG A 291 -4.67 -10.25 29.43
CA ARG A 291 -4.42 -9.85 30.82
C ARG A 291 -3.72 -10.95 31.62
N GLU A 292 -4.15 -12.21 31.48
CA GLU A 292 -3.55 -13.37 32.15
C GLU A 292 -2.08 -13.56 31.78
N HIS A 293 -1.72 -13.27 30.52
CA HIS A 293 -0.34 -13.39 30.01
C HIS A 293 0.45 -12.07 30.13
N SER A 294 0.01 -11.14 30.98
CA SER A 294 0.68 -9.84 31.23
C SER A 294 0.85 -8.92 30.01
N ARG A 295 0.16 -9.16 28.89
CA ARG A 295 0.15 -8.31 27.68
C ARG A 295 -0.89 -7.19 27.78
N LYS A 296 -0.69 -6.26 28.72
CA LYS A 296 -1.66 -5.17 29.02
C LYS A 296 -1.94 -4.26 27.83
N LEU A 297 -0.92 -3.92 27.04
CA LEU A 297 -1.05 -3.04 25.88
C LEU A 297 -1.92 -3.67 24.78
N ASP A 298 -1.77 -4.97 24.52
CA ASP A 298 -2.60 -5.67 23.53
C ASP A 298 -4.08 -5.76 23.99
N ALA A 299 -4.32 -5.93 25.29
CA ALA A 299 -5.66 -5.87 25.85
C ALA A 299 -6.32 -4.48 25.66
N GLU A 300 -5.58 -3.38 25.82
CA GLU A 300 -6.07 -2.02 25.58
C GLU A 300 -6.28 -1.73 24.09
N ARG A 301 -5.36 -2.22 23.23
CA ARG A 301 -5.50 -2.13 21.76
C ARG A 301 -6.74 -2.88 21.27
N LEU A 302 -7.03 -4.05 21.84
CA LEU A 302 -8.27 -4.79 21.55
C LEU A 302 -9.53 -3.99 21.93
N LEU A 303 -9.57 -3.38 23.11
CA LEU A 303 -10.74 -2.56 23.50
C LEU A 303 -10.88 -1.30 22.62
N ALA A 304 -9.75 -0.71 22.22
CA ALA A 304 -9.75 0.40 21.28
C ALA A 304 -10.27 -0.01 19.90
N ALA A 305 -9.86 -1.17 19.39
CA ALA A 305 -10.36 -1.74 18.15
C ALA A 305 -11.87 -2.02 18.23
N ALA A 306 -12.32 -2.70 19.28
CA ALA A 306 -13.73 -2.97 19.53
C ALA A 306 -14.56 -1.69 19.55
N ALA A 307 -14.13 -0.66 20.28
CA ALA A 307 -14.82 0.62 20.36
C ALA A 307 -14.95 1.33 19.00
N ARG A 308 -13.95 1.21 18.12
CA ARG A 308 -13.98 1.82 16.78
C ARG A 308 -14.84 1.04 15.78
N LEU A 309 -14.83 -0.30 15.86
CA LEU A 309 -15.30 -1.18 14.78
C LEU A 309 -16.63 -1.88 15.07
N CYS A 310 -16.95 -2.16 16.35
CA CYS A 310 -18.21 -2.79 16.70
C CYS A 310 -19.38 -1.79 16.65
N SER A 311 -20.57 -2.27 16.33
CA SER A 311 -21.79 -1.44 16.39
C SER A 311 -22.16 -1.09 17.83
N GLY A 312 -22.86 0.03 18.04
CA GLY A 312 -23.27 0.50 19.36
C GLY A 312 -24.11 -0.50 20.15
N VAL A 313 -24.90 -1.34 19.47
CA VAL A 313 -25.68 -2.42 20.11
C VAL A 313 -24.77 -3.56 20.56
N GLN A 314 -23.79 -3.96 19.75
CA GLN A 314 -22.81 -4.97 20.11
C GLN A 314 -21.94 -4.50 21.29
N LEU A 315 -21.49 -3.25 21.28
CA LEU A 315 -20.77 -2.64 22.38
C LEU A 315 -21.57 -2.68 23.69
N TYR A 316 -22.89 -2.42 23.62
CA TYR A 316 -23.77 -2.56 24.78
C TYR A 316 -23.83 -4.02 25.30
N HIS A 317 -23.98 -4.99 24.41
CA HIS A 317 -23.95 -6.40 24.79
C HIS A 317 -22.63 -6.81 25.44
N LEU A 318 -21.50 -6.31 24.92
CA LEU A 318 -20.18 -6.55 25.49
C LEU A 318 -20.03 -5.96 26.89
N CYS A 319 -20.44 -4.70 27.11
CA CYS A 319 -20.45 -4.10 28.44
C CYS A 319 -21.29 -4.91 29.44
N ARG A 320 -22.43 -5.45 29.00
CA ARG A 320 -23.32 -6.26 29.84
C ARG A 320 -22.73 -7.60 30.27
N THR A 321 -21.69 -8.10 29.61
CA THR A 321 -20.97 -9.29 30.07
C THR A 321 -20.26 -9.07 31.39
N GLY A 322 -19.99 -7.81 31.77
CA GLY A 322 -19.26 -7.44 32.98
C GLY A 322 -17.78 -7.81 32.96
N ALA A 323 -17.26 -8.34 31.84
CA ALA A 323 -15.90 -8.86 31.75
C ALA A 323 -14.81 -7.77 31.86
N PHE A 324 -15.16 -6.51 31.60
CA PHE A 324 -14.22 -5.38 31.53
C PHE A 324 -14.30 -4.44 32.74
N ARG A 325 -15.06 -4.83 33.78
CA ARG A 325 -15.25 -4.02 34.99
C ARG A 325 -13.95 -3.81 35.75
N ARG A 326 -13.76 -2.57 36.24
CA ARG A 326 -12.72 -2.19 37.18
C ARG A 326 -13.26 -2.35 38.59
N THR A 327 -12.70 -3.26 39.37
CA THR A 327 -13.04 -3.41 40.79
C THR A 327 -11.90 -2.89 41.65
N ALA A 328 -12.26 -2.08 42.65
CA ALA A 328 -11.35 -1.62 43.69
C ALA A 328 -11.89 -2.04 45.04
N PHE A 329 -11.00 -2.33 45.98
CA PHE A 329 -11.39 -2.65 47.35
C PHE A 329 -11.21 -1.40 48.22
N ILE A 330 -12.33 -0.74 48.53
CA ILE A 330 -12.35 0.41 49.42
C ILE A 330 -12.95 -0.06 50.75
N LEU A 331 -12.18 0.05 51.84
CA LEU A 331 -12.60 -0.39 53.18
C LEU A 331 -13.11 -1.86 53.19
N ASN A 332 -12.37 -2.77 52.57
CA ASN A 332 -12.73 -4.20 52.42
C ASN A 332 -14.06 -4.48 51.72
N THR A 333 -14.64 -3.50 51.02
CA THR A 333 -15.81 -3.69 50.17
C THR A 333 -15.38 -3.62 48.70
N GLU A 334 -15.80 -4.60 47.91
CA GLU A 334 -15.59 -4.57 46.45
C GLU A 334 -16.51 -3.52 45.84
N VAL A 335 -15.91 -2.49 45.24
CA VAL A 335 -16.61 -1.40 44.57
C VAL A 335 -16.24 -1.44 43.09
N VAL A 336 -17.25 -1.50 42.22
CA VAL A 336 -17.04 -1.29 40.79
C VAL A 336 -16.76 0.20 40.59
N THR A 337 -15.55 0.51 40.16
CA THR A 337 -15.05 1.88 39.97
C THR A 337 -15.18 2.36 38.53
N GLY A 338 -15.55 1.46 37.61
CA GLY A 338 -15.82 1.79 36.22
C GLY A 338 -15.78 0.55 35.33
N ASP A 339 -15.82 0.78 34.02
CA ASP A 339 -15.71 -0.25 33.01
C ASP A 339 -14.70 0.19 31.95
N HIS A 340 -13.65 -0.61 31.77
CA HIS A 340 -12.58 -0.28 30.82
C HIS A 340 -13.12 -0.10 29.41
N LEU A 341 -14.09 -0.92 28.98
CA LEU A 341 -14.65 -0.81 27.64
C LEU A 341 -15.43 0.50 27.47
N ILE A 342 -16.16 0.96 28.49
CA ILE A 342 -16.89 2.23 28.44
C ILE A 342 -15.94 3.42 28.26
N ASP A 343 -14.76 3.40 28.89
CA ASP A 343 -13.74 4.44 28.68
C ASP A 343 -13.32 4.52 27.20
N PHE A 344 -13.09 3.36 26.56
CA PHE A 344 -12.73 3.31 25.14
C PHE A 344 -13.89 3.66 24.20
N ILE A 345 -15.12 3.28 24.54
CA ILE A 345 -16.32 3.71 23.79
C ILE A 345 -16.43 5.23 23.85
N GLY A 346 -16.33 5.80 25.06
CA GLY A 346 -16.35 7.22 25.32
C GLY A 346 -15.26 7.96 24.54
N GLY A 347 -14.04 7.44 24.45
CA GLY A 347 -12.96 8.11 23.71
C GLY A 347 -12.93 7.87 22.19
N LYS A 348 -13.31 6.68 21.71
CA LYS A 348 -12.94 6.21 20.36
C LYS A 348 -14.10 5.77 19.47
N ALA A 349 -15.32 5.59 20.01
CA ALA A 349 -16.44 5.17 19.19
C ALA A 349 -16.92 6.28 18.25
N PRO A 350 -17.27 5.97 16.98
CA PRO A 350 -17.92 6.92 16.07
C PRO A 350 -19.20 7.49 16.70
N VAL A 351 -19.50 8.77 16.44
CA VAL A 351 -20.64 9.47 17.06
C VAL A 351 -21.97 8.75 16.83
N GLY A 352 -22.18 8.22 15.63
CA GLY A 352 -23.39 7.46 15.29
C GLY A 352 -23.55 6.16 16.08
N GLU A 353 -22.45 5.48 16.41
CA GLU A 353 -22.44 4.25 17.21
C GLU A 353 -22.53 4.55 18.71
N LEU A 354 -21.91 5.63 19.17
CA LEU A 354 -22.07 6.17 20.53
C LEU A 354 -23.55 6.49 20.83
N ALA A 355 -24.25 7.10 19.87
CA ALA A 355 -25.68 7.38 19.99
C ALA A 355 -26.52 6.09 20.03
N ARG A 356 -26.14 5.07 19.25
CA ARG A 356 -26.81 3.75 19.27
C ARG A 356 -26.58 3.00 20.59
N PHE A 357 -25.37 3.07 21.15
CA PHE A 357 -25.04 2.54 22.46
C PHE A 357 -25.87 3.24 23.55
N GLY A 358 -25.85 4.57 23.60
CA GLY A 358 -26.62 5.35 24.58
C GLY A 358 -28.13 5.10 24.48
N LYS A 359 -28.65 4.95 23.26
CA LYS A 359 -30.05 4.53 23.03
C LYS A 359 -30.31 3.13 23.60
N ALA A 360 -29.42 2.17 23.36
CA ALA A 360 -29.56 0.81 23.85
C ALA A 360 -29.54 0.72 25.39
N CYS A 361 -28.73 1.54 26.07
CA CYS A 361 -28.74 1.70 27.53
C CYS A 361 -30.06 2.31 28.02
N HIS A 362 -30.54 3.37 27.35
CA HIS A 362 -31.77 4.07 27.74
C HIS A 362 -33.01 3.19 27.60
N GLU A 363 -33.13 2.43 26.50
CA GLU A 363 -34.24 1.49 26.27
C GLU A 363 -34.31 0.35 27.30
N ARG A 364 -33.25 0.16 28.09
CA ARG A 364 -33.11 -0.92 29.09
C ARG A 364 -32.90 -0.40 30.52
N ASP A 365 -33.10 0.90 30.74
CA ASP A 365 -32.92 1.58 32.02
C ASP A 365 -31.54 1.39 32.69
N ASP A 366 -30.48 1.21 31.89
CA ASP A 366 -29.10 1.03 32.40
C ASP A 366 -28.44 2.38 32.72
N GLN A 367 -28.87 2.99 33.83
CA GLN A 367 -28.39 4.31 34.27
C GLN A 367 -26.92 4.30 34.72
N GLU A 368 -26.41 3.16 35.18
CA GLU A 368 -25.01 3.00 35.58
C GLU A 368 -24.08 3.13 34.37
N ALA A 369 -24.36 2.39 33.28
CA ALA A 369 -23.59 2.49 32.05
C ALA A 369 -23.67 3.89 31.41
N LEU A 370 -24.83 4.54 31.49
CA LEU A 370 -25.00 5.94 31.04
C LEU A 370 -24.17 6.92 31.86
N GLY A 371 -24.10 6.75 33.17
CA GLY A 371 -23.27 7.57 34.05
C GLY A 371 -21.77 7.42 33.75
N LEU A 372 -21.30 6.18 33.56
CA LEU A 372 -19.91 5.92 33.19
C LEU A 372 -19.57 6.47 31.79
N LEU A 373 -20.50 6.33 30.84
CA LEU A 373 -20.31 6.85 29.48
C LEU A 373 -20.22 8.38 29.46
N ALA A 374 -21.02 9.06 30.29
CA ALA A 374 -20.99 10.52 30.39
C ALA A 374 -19.61 11.00 30.85
N ALA A 375 -19.07 10.40 31.92
CA ALA A 375 -17.73 10.71 32.42
C ALA A 375 -16.65 10.42 31.35
N ALA A 376 -16.75 9.28 30.64
CA ALA A 376 -15.80 8.92 29.59
C ALA A 376 -15.85 9.82 28.34
N CYS A 377 -16.90 10.62 28.17
CA CYS A 377 -17.04 11.55 27.04
C CYS A 377 -16.61 12.99 27.37
N GLU A 378 -16.28 13.31 28.64
CA GLU A 378 -15.91 14.67 29.07
C GLU A 378 -14.68 15.22 28.32
N ASP A 379 -13.75 14.35 27.93
CA ASP A 379 -12.51 14.71 27.22
C ASP A 379 -12.65 14.80 25.69
N ARG A 380 -13.86 14.66 25.12
CA ARG A 380 -14.04 14.81 23.67
C ARG A 380 -14.02 16.29 23.26
N PRO A 381 -13.36 16.65 22.14
CA PRO A 381 -13.38 18.02 21.64
C PRO A 381 -14.82 18.51 21.41
N GLU A 382 -15.15 19.71 21.87
CA GLU A 382 -16.53 20.27 21.95
C GLU A 382 -17.36 20.12 20.67
N ALA A 383 -16.72 20.12 19.49
CA ALA A 383 -17.39 19.90 18.20
C ALA A 383 -18.03 18.50 18.10
N ALA A 384 -17.32 17.45 18.52
CA ALA A 384 -17.81 16.07 18.49
C ALA A 384 -18.94 15.82 19.50
N VAL A 385 -18.88 16.51 20.65
CA VAL A 385 -19.92 16.50 21.69
C VAL A 385 -21.20 17.19 21.19
N ARG A 386 -21.07 18.31 20.48
CA ARG A 386 -22.20 19.07 19.89
C ARG A 386 -22.92 18.29 18.79
N ASP A 387 -22.17 17.59 17.94
CA ASP A 387 -22.74 16.74 16.89
C ASP A 387 -23.41 15.49 17.48
N TYR A 388 -22.83 14.90 18.54
CA TYR A 388 -23.49 13.85 19.31
C TYR A 388 -24.84 14.30 19.87
N TYR A 389 -24.91 15.47 20.52
CA TYR A 389 -26.17 15.99 21.05
C TYR A 389 -27.18 16.32 19.95
N ARG A 390 -26.74 16.90 18.83
CA ARG A 390 -27.59 17.20 17.67
C ARG A 390 -28.18 15.92 17.05
N GLU A 391 -27.36 14.90 16.83
CA GLU A 391 -27.80 13.63 16.22
C GLU A 391 -28.67 12.79 17.18
N ARG A 392 -28.36 12.83 18.48
CA ARG A 392 -29.19 12.24 19.55
C ARG A 392 -30.56 12.91 19.59
N ASP A 393 -30.62 14.23 19.61
CA ASP A 393 -31.88 14.97 19.73
C ASP A 393 -32.76 14.79 18.49
N LEU A 394 -32.16 14.71 17.29
CA LEU A 394 -32.87 14.36 16.06
C LEU A 394 -33.48 12.94 16.12
N ARG A 395 -32.76 11.96 16.66
CA ARG A 395 -33.23 10.56 16.75
C ARG A 395 -34.21 10.32 17.91
N MET A 396 -34.08 11.06 19.02
CA MET A 396 -34.94 10.96 20.20
C MET A 396 -36.24 11.77 20.08
N ASN A 397 -36.30 12.76 19.18
CA ASN A 397 -37.53 13.53 18.91
C ASN A 397 -38.38 12.95 17.78
N ALA A 398 -37.87 11.96 17.04
CA ALA A 398 -38.61 11.36 15.93
C ALA A 398 -39.76 10.45 16.38
N TRP A 399 -39.77 9.92 17.62
CA TRP A 399 -40.75 8.91 18.06
C TRP A 399 -41.41 9.26 19.42
N SER A 400 -42.70 9.63 19.31
CA SER A 400 -43.81 9.63 20.29
C SER A 400 -43.96 10.72 21.39
N PRO A 401 -45.18 11.32 21.53
CA PRO A 401 -45.51 12.36 22.50
C PRO A 401 -46.01 11.78 23.84
N GLY A 402 -45.52 12.32 24.97
CA GLY A 402 -45.99 11.93 26.32
C GLY A 402 -44.95 11.93 27.44
N ARG A 403 -43.91 12.77 27.38
CA ARG A 403 -42.78 12.79 28.33
C ARG A 403 -43.16 13.29 29.75
N PRO A 404 -42.70 12.63 30.82
CA PRO A 404 -42.20 13.31 32.02
C PRO A 404 -40.87 14.01 31.71
N ARG A 405 -40.56 15.07 32.47
CA ARG A 405 -39.50 16.05 32.14
C ARG A 405 -38.14 15.41 31.80
N PRO A 406 -37.39 16.00 30.85
CA PRO A 406 -36.11 15.46 30.44
C PRO A 406 -35.03 15.69 31.52
N TRP A 407 -34.29 14.63 31.88
CA TRP A 407 -33.28 14.62 32.93
C TRP A 407 -32.03 15.50 32.66
N TRP A 408 -31.89 16.06 31.47
CA TRP A 408 -30.74 16.86 31.04
C TRP A 408 -30.78 18.35 31.43
N GLN A 409 -31.72 18.79 32.29
CA GLN A 409 -31.63 20.12 32.92
C GLN A 409 -30.44 20.26 33.90
N PHE A 410 -29.71 19.18 34.18
CA PHE A 410 -28.50 19.20 35.00
C PHE A 410 -27.21 19.59 34.26
N TRP A 411 -27.24 19.74 32.92
CA TRP A 411 -26.03 19.90 32.10
C TRP A 411 -26.02 21.21 31.30
N ARG A 412 -26.10 22.33 32.02
CA ARG A 412 -25.78 23.67 31.50
C ARG A 412 -24.57 24.24 32.22
#